data_AF-A0A1A8S5W9-F1
#
_entry.id   AF-A0A1A8S5W9-F1
#
_cell.length_a   1.000
_cell.length_b   1.000
_cell.length_c   1.000
_cell.angle_alpha   90.00
_cell.angle_beta   90.00
_cell.angle_gamma   90.00
#
_symmetry.space_group_name_H-M   'P 1'
#
loop_
_entity.id
_entity.type
_entity.pdbx_description
1 polymer ?
#
loop_
_entity_poly.entity_id
_entity_poly.type
_entity_poly.pdbx_seq_one_letter_code
_entity_poly.pdbx_strand_id
1 'polypeptide(L)' 'GCKLPSIQDLYTSRTLRRAGRIIADSSHPGHSLFDSLPSGRRLRSIRTRTSRHKNSFLPPAAELISDNH' A
#
# COMPACT_ATOMS: atom_id res chain seq x y z
N GLY A 1 -16.07 -29.06 -1.03
CA GLY A 1 -15.12 -28.21 -1.78
C GLY A 1 -14.93 -26.91 -1.03
N CYS A 2 -13.71 -26.35 -1.03
CA CYS A 2 -13.41 -25.08 -0.37
C CYS A 2 -13.82 -23.89 -1.25
N LYS A 3 -14.18 -22.75 -0.63
CA LYS A 3 -14.43 -21.51 -1.37
C LYS A 3 -13.10 -20.92 -1.85
N LEU A 4 -13.02 -20.63 -3.14
CA LEU A 4 -11.88 -19.93 -3.71
C LEU A 4 -11.97 -18.44 -3.33
N PRO A 5 -10.84 -17.79 -2.98
CA PRO A 5 -10.83 -16.36 -2.75
C PRO A 5 -11.16 -15.61 -4.04
N SER A 6 -11.83 -14.46 -3.92
CA SER A 6 -12.09 -13.62 -5.08
C SER A 6 -10.80 -12.99 -5.61
N ILE A 7 -10.81 -12.52 -6.85
CA ILE A 7 -9.69 -11.75 -7.41
C ILE A 7 -9.42 -10.49 -6.57
N GLN A 8 -10.46 -9.88 -6.01
CA GLN A 8 -10.33 -8.72 -5.13
C GLN A 8 -9.62 -9.07 -3.83
N ASP A 9 -9.99 -10.17 -3.18
CA ASP A 9 -9.33 -10.62 -1.95
C ASP A 9 -7.85 -10.94 -2.19
N LEU A 10 -7.55 -11.61 -3.30
CA LEU A 10 -6.18 -11.91 -3.71
C LEU A 10 -5.38 -10.63 -3.97
N TYR A 11 -5.99 -9.65 -4.64
CA TYR A 11 -5.36 -8.36 -4.89
C TYR A 11 -5.06 -7.62 -3.58
N THR A 12 -6.05 -7.44 -2.72
CA THR A 12 -5.92 -6.74 -1.43
C THR A 12 -4.87 -7.41 -0.55
N SER A 13 -4.93 -8.74 -0.40
CA SER A 13 -3.96 -9.52 0.37
C SER A 13 -2.53 -9.33 -0.14
N ARG A 14 -2.31 -9.41 -1.46
CA ARG A 14 -0.99 -9.23 -2.07
C ARG A 14 -0.48 -7.80 -1.93
N THR A 15 -1.36 -6.82 -2.11
CA THR A 15 -1.04 -5.39 -1.99
C THR A 15 -0.59 -5.06 -0.57
N LEU A 16 -1.36 -5.46 0.45
CA LEU A 16 -1.01 -5.29 1.85
C LEU A 16 0.32 -5.98 2.20
N ARG A 17 0.50 -7.24 1.78
CA ARG A 17 1.74 -7.98 2.04
C ARG A 17 2.97 -7.30 1.43
N ARG A 18 2.84 -6.77 0.21
CA ARG A 18 3.93 -6.08 -0.47
C ARG A 18 4.24 -4.73 0.17
N ALA A 19 3.22 -3.97 0.52
CA ALA A 19 3.38 -2.68 1.19
C ALA A 19 3.99 -2.83 2.60
N GLY A 20 3.55 -3.83 3.36
CA GLY A 20 4.13 -4.15 4.67
C GLY A 20 5.63 -4.49 4.61
N ARG A 21 6.09 -5.17 3.56
CA ARG A 21 7.53 -5.40 3.35
C ARG A 21 8.31 -4.12 3.07
N ILE A 22 7.73 -3.19 2.33
CA ILE A 22 8.35 -1.89 2.05
C ILE A 22 8.40 -1.03 3.31
N ILE A 23 7.33 -1.05 4.12
CA ILE A 23 7.28 -0.36 5.42
C ILE A 23 8.32 -0.95 6.38
N ALA A 24 8.48 -2.27 6.41
CA ALA A 24 9.44 -2.92 7.29
C ALA A 24 10.91 -2.71 6.86
N ASP A 25 11.17 -2.35 5.61
CA ASP A 25 12.51 -2.14 5.05
C ASP A 25 12.80 -0.64 4.85
N SER A 26 13.51 -0.04 5.80
CA SER A 26 13.91 1.37 5.74
C SER A 26 14.90 1.70 4.61
N SER A 27 15.57 0.69 4.04
CA SER A 27 16.49 0.89 2.91
C SER A 27 15.78 0.91 1.55
N HIS A 28 14.51 0.51 1.53
CA HIS A 28 13.73 0.43 0.30
C HIS A 28 13.43 1.83 -0.27
N PRO A 29 13.62 2.09 -1.58
CA PRO A 29 13.42 3.42 -2.17
C PRO A 29 11.97 3.92 -2.08
N GLY A 30 11.02 3.01 -1.93
CA GLY A 30 9.60 3.31 -1.72
C GLY A 30 9.18 3.47 -0.25
N HIS A 31 10.09 3.31 0.73
CA HIS A 31 9.75 3.36 2.16
C HIS A 31 9.10 4.68 2.56
N SER A 32 9.69 5.80 2.12
CA SER A 32 9.20 7.16 2.43
C SER A 32 7.80 7.49 1.89
N LEU A 33 7.30 6.67 0.95
CA LEU A 33 5.93 6.79 0.43
C LEU A 33 4.88 6.23 1.41
N PHE A 34 5.30 5.41 2.36
CA PHE A 34 4.45 4.82 3.39
C PHE A 34 4.76 5.39 4.78
N ASP A 35 5.36 6.58 4.85
CA ASP A 35 5.53 7.28 6.12
C ASP A 35 4.17 7.70 6.68
N SER A 36 3.91 7.35 7.93
CA SER A 36 2.74 7.84 8.67
C SER A 36 2.85 9.34 8.91
N LEU A 37 1.73 10.05 8.79
CA LEU A 37 1.61 11.43 9.25
C LEU A 37 1.73 11.47 10.78
N PRO A 38 2.12 12.61 11.39
CA PRO A 38 2.27 12.74 12.84
C PRO A 38 1.02 12.38 13.65
N SER A 39 -0.17 12.45 13.03
CA SER A 39 -1.43 12.03 13.64
C SER A 39 -1.59 10.51 13.77
N GLY A 40 -0.70 9.70 13.16
CA GLY A 40 -0.72 8.24 13.17
C GLY A 40 -1.87 7.58 12.40
N ARG A 41 -2.85 8.38 11.93
CA ARG A 41 -4.11 7.88 11.36
C ARG A 41 -4.08 7.65 9.85
N ARG A 42 -3.09 8.21 9.14
CA ARG A 42 -3.02 8.20 7.68
C ARG A 42 -1.57 8.18 7.22
N LEU A 43 -1.33 7.52 6.10
CA LEU A 43 -0.05 7.63 5.39
C LEU A 43 0.04 8.93 4.59
N ARG A 44 1.26 9.36 4.25
CA ARG A 44 1.48 10.47 3.33
C ARG A 44 0.83 10.17 1.97
N SER A 45 0.06 11.11 1.46
CA SER A 45 -0.55 10.97 0.14
C SER A 45 0.53 10.99 -0.95
N ILE A 46 0.52 9.98 -1.81
CA ILE A 46 1.48 9.87 -2.91
C ILE A 46 1.07 10.84 -4.02
N ARG A 47 1.64 12.05 -4.03
CA ARG A 47 1.43 13.01 -5.12
C ARG A 47 2.42 12.74 -6.26
N THR A 48 2.00 11.92 -7.22
CA THR A 48 2.79 11.58 -8.42
C THR A 48 2.27 12.26 -9.68
N ARG A 49 3.19 12.73 -10.53
CA ARG A 49 2.90 13.27 -11.87
C ARG A 49 3.00 12.25 -13.00
N THR A 50 3.57 11.07 -12.75
CA THR A 50 3.83 10.06 -13.80
C THR A 50 2.74 8.99 -13.86
N SER A 51 2.35 8.59 -15.06
CA SER A 51 1.39 7.50 -15.27
C SER A 51 1.86 6.18 -14.66
N ARG A 52 3.17 5.88 -14.76
CA ARG A 52 3.80 4.70 -14.16
C ARG A 52 3.46 4.53 -12.67
N HIS A 53 3.58 5.60 -11.89
CA HIS A 53 3.31 5.55 -10.45
C HIS A 53 1.80 5.59 -10.16
N LYS A 54 1.02 6.36 -10.93
CA LYS A 54 -0.45 6.40 -10.78
C LYS A 54 -1.11 5.04 -11.01
N ASN A 55 -0.60 4.28 -11.98
CA ASN A 55 -1.12 2.95 -12.34
C ASN A 55 -0.38 1.82 -11.61
N SER A 56 0.45 2.15 -10.62
CA SER A 56 1.13 1.14 -9.79
C SER A 56 0.24 0.71 -8.62
N PHE A 57 0.69 -0.30 -7.87
CA PHE A 57 0.02 -0.72 -6.65
C PHE A 57 0.20 0.27 -5.48
N LEU A 58 1.08 1.28 -5.61
CA LEU A 58 1.44 2.17 -4.50
C LEU A 58 0.26 3.04 -4.01
N PRO A 59 -0.51 3.74 -4.87
CA PRO A 59 -1.63 4.54 -4.39
C PRO A 59 -2.72 3.71 -3.68
N PRO A 60 -3.22 2.59 -4.26
CA PRO A 60 -4.16 1.72 -3.57
C PRO A 60 -3.59 1.12 -2.28
N ALA A 61 -2.29 0.81 -2.23
CA ALA A 61 -1.66 0.31 -1.01
C ALA A 61 -1.69 1.32 0.13
N ALA A 62 -1.43 2.60 -0.16
CA ALA A 62 -1.42 3.65 0.85
C ALA A 62 -2.82 3.89 1.44
N GLU A 63 -3.86 3.81 0.61
CA GLU A 63 -5.27 3.87 1.02
C GLU A 63 -5.62 2.66 1.89
N LEU A 64 -5.38 1.44 1.40
CA LEU A 64 -5.68 0.21 2.15
C LEU A 64 -4.99 0.13 3.51
N ILE A 65 -3.76 0.64 3.64
CA ILE A 65 -3.06 0.66 4.94
C ILE A 65 -3.68 1.73 5.87
N SER A 66 -4.08 2.87 5.31
CA SER A 66 -4.73 3.93 6.10
C SER A 66 -6.14 3.56 6.57
N ASP A 67 -6.86 2.72 5.81
CA ASP A 67 -8.21 2.25 6.16
C ASP A 67 -8.23 1.08 7.17
N ASN A 68 -7.11 0.38 7.34
CA ASN A 68 -6.98 -0.72 8.31
C ASN A 68 -6.64 -0.26 9.74
N HIS A 69 -6.54 1.05 9.99
CA HIS A 69 -6.11 1.66 11.26
C HIS A 69 -7.18 2.60 11.84
#